data_AF-H1PTP7-F1
#
_entry.id   AF-H1PTP7-F1
#
_cell.length_a   1.000
_cell.length_b   1.000
_cell.length_c   1.000
_cell.angle_alpha   90.00
_cell.angle_beta   90.00
_cell.angle_gamma   90.00
#
_symmetry.space_group_name_H-M   'P 1'
#
loop_
_entity.id
_entity.type
_entity.pdbx_description
1 polymer ?
#
loop_
_entity_poly.entity_id
_entity_poly.type
_entity_poly.pdbx_seq_one_letter_code
_entity_poly.pdbx_strand_id
1 'polypeptide(L)'
;MNIKEIIKNIDVKKIMKIIALNEISNNQNFIYKFSYAGGRSGYSFGRSQFDVKNNDSAKKFLQEKCDFSDSDINRLLQLDKDVLDLNGKLSEHKKEIDELDLQHIKSMINHVVRLEGLPEMNEKVFIHLVDYHNQFNLAINGKMHKYLKTLKIATSENILKFKLETKWGIEHPTDVIRRYNNIEKNY
;
A
#
# COMPACT_ATOMS: atom_id res chain seq x y z
N MET A 1 -23.79 -4.65 0.05
CA MET A 1 -23.39 -5.64 -0.97
C MET A 1 -22.57 -6.71 -0.28
N ASN A 2 -22.65 -7.95 -0.74
CA ASN A 2 -21.70 -8.96 -0.29
C ASN A 2 -20.35 -8.76 -1.00
N ILE A 3 -19.28 -9.34 -0.46
CA ILE A 3 -17.93 -9.20 -1.02
C ILE A 3 -17.84 -9.69 -2.48
N LYS A 4 -18.62 -10.72 -2.85
CA LYS A 4 -18.62 -11.30 -4.19
C LYS A 4 -19.16 -10.32 -5.24
N GLU A 5 -20.13 -9.49 -4.89
CA GLU A 5 -20.67 -8.44 -5.76
C GLU A 5 -19.66 -7.31 -5.96
N ILE A 6 -18.96 -6.90 -4.90
CA ILE A 6 -17.95 -5.84 -4.97
C ILE A 6 -16.84 -6.24 -5.95
N ILE A 7 -16.30 -7.46 -5.84
CA ILE A 7 -15.16 -7.92 -6.65
C ILE A 7 -15.50 -7.94 -8.15
N LYS A 8 -16.74 -8.26 -8.52
CA LYS A 8 -17.14 -8.34 -9.94
C LYS A 8 -16.96 -7.02 -10.68
N ASN A 9 -17.09 -5.89 -9.98
CA ASN A 9 -17.13 -4.56 -10.57
C ASN A 9 -15.95 -3.67 -10.13
N ILE A 10 -14.99 -4.23 -9.39
CA ILE A 10 -13.96 -3.43 -8.75
C ILE A 10 -12.93 -2.91 -9.77
N ASP A 11 -12.73 -1.59 -9.81
CA ASP A 11 -11.66 -0.98 -10.61
C ASP A 11 -10.36 -0.95 -9.80
N VAL A 12 -9.46 -1.90 -10.10
CA VAL A 12 -8.15 -2.00 -9.46
C VAL A 12 -7.32 -0.72 -9.65
N LYS A 13 -7.42 -0.04 -10.80
CA LYS A 13 -6.68 1.21 -11.06
C LYS A 13 -7.22 2.36 -10.21
N LYS A 14 -8.54 2.40 -9.96
CA LYS A 14 -9.14 3.34 -9.01
C LYS A 14 -8.56 3.14 -7.61
N ILE A 15 -8.52 1.90 -7.13
CA ILE A 15 -7.96 1.56 -5.82
C ILE A 15 -6.48 1.94 -5.74
N MET A 16 -5.69 1.60 -6.76
CA MET A 16 -4.28 1.97 -6.82
C MET A 16 -4.07 3.47 -6.67
N LYS A 17 -4.85 4.30 -7.36
CA LYS A 17 -4.78 5.77 -7.24
C LYS A 17 -5.13 6.25 -5.83
N ILE A 18 -6.16 5.68 -5.21
CA ILE A 18 -6.58 6.03 -3.85
C ILE A 18 -5.50 5.65 -2.83
N ILE A 19 -4.92 4.44 -2.93
CA ILE A 19 -3.84 4.00 -2.05
C ILE A 19 -2.59 4.87 -2.26
N ALA A 20 -2.26 5.26 -3.51
CA ALA A 20 -1.13 6.15 -3.79
C ALA A 20 -1.27 7.54 -3.15
N LEU A 21 -2.49 8.06 -2.95
CA LEU A 21 -2.71 9.30 -2.18
C LEU A 21 -2.24 9.14 -0.73
N ASN A 22 -2.37 7.95 -0.16
CA ASN A 22 -1.99 7.68 1.21
C ASN A 22 -0.48 7.46 1.38
N GLU A 23 0.15 6.83 0.38
CA GLU A 23 1.59 6.52 0.39
C GLU A 23 2.47 7.69 -0.06
N ILE A 24 2.13 8.34 -1.18
CA ILE A 24 3.00 9.34 -1.82
C ILE A 24 2.31 10.69 -2.01
N SER A 25 1.14 10.91 -1.38
CA SER A 25 0.32 12.12 -1.58
C SER A 25 0.01 12.38 -3.07
N ASN A 26 -0.05 11.31 -3.87
CA ASN A 26 -0.20 11.32 -5.32
C ASN A 26 0.86 12.19 -6.06
N ASN A 27 2.03 12.37 -5.46
CA ASN A 27 3.13 13.06 -6.12
C ASN A 27 3.78 12.14 -7.17
N GLN A 28 3.37 12.31 -8.42
CA GLN A 28 3.83 11.45 -9.52
C GLN A 28 5.34 11.51 -9.74
N ASN A 29 6.02 12.58 -9.30
CA ASN A 29 7.47 12.69 -9.42
C ASN A 29 8.22 11.67 -8.56
N PHE A 30 7.60 11.11 -7.52
CA PHE A 30 8.21 10.11 -6.63
C PHE A 30 8.00 8.67 -7.09
N ILE A 31 7.12 8.42 -8.07
CA ILE A 31 6.82 7.04 -8.49
C ILE A 31 8.06 6.37 -9.10
N TYR A 32 8.80 7.13 -9.92
CA TYR A 32 9.94 6.63 -10.70
C TYR A 32 11.29 7.12 -10.17
N LYS A 33 11.36 7.38 -8.86
CA LYS A 33 12.57 7.80 -8.16
C LYS A 33 12.64 7.10 -6.81
N PHE A 34 13.85 6.93 -6.32
CA PHE A 34 14.09 6.51 -4.95
C PHE A 34 13.83 7.66 -3.99
N SER A 35 13.06 7.37 -2.95
CA SER A 35 12.80 8.26 -1.82
C SER A 35 13.36 7.67 -0.54
N TYR A 36 13.91 8.52 0.33
CA TYR A 36 14.42 8.12 1.64
C TYR A 36 13.80 9.00 2.72
N ALA A 37 13.08 8.38 3.65
CA ALA A 37 12.34 9.06 4.72
C ALA A 37 13.21 9.42 5.95
N GLY A 38 14.50 9.08 5.96
CA GLY A 38 15.37 9.29 7.12
C GLY A 38 15.27 8.18 8.18
N GLY A 39 16.12 8.26 9.20
CA GLY A 39 16.09 7.36 10.37
C GLY A 39 16.55 5.94 10.06
N ARG A 40 15.75 4.93 10.43
CA ARG A 40 16.06 3.50 10.22
C ARG A 40 15.59 2.96 8.86
N SER A 41 14.89 3.79 8.09
CA SER A 41 14.26 3.46 6.81
C SER A 41 15.29 3.13 5.73
N GLY A 42 14.90 2.38 4.69
CA GLY A 42 15.68 2.24 3.46
C GLY A 42 15.24 3.23 2.39
N TYR A 43 15.89 3.20 1.22
CA TYR A 43 15.30 3.77 0.01
C TYR A 43 14.06 2.97 -0.41
N SER A 44 13.05 3.66 -0.93
CA SER A 44 11.80 3.09 -1.45
C SER A 44 11.47 3.64 -2.84
N PHE A 45 10.63 2.94 -3.61
CA PHE A 45 10.17 3.39 -4.93
C PHE A 45 8.73 2.95 -5.26
N GLY A 46 8.16 3.47 -6.34
CA GLY A 46 6.81 3.13 -6.80
C GLY A 46 5.71 3.83 -6.00
N ARG A 47 4.45 3.67 -6.45
CA ARG A 47 3.28 4.23 -5.73
C ARG A 47 3.10 3.58 -4.37
N SER A 48 3.43 2.29 -4.27
CA SER A 48 3.36 1.52 -3.03
C SER A 48 4.59 1.63 -2.13
N GLN A 49 5.58 2.45 -2.48
CA GLN A 49 6.77 2.71 -1.65
C GLN A 49 7.51 1.42 -1.24
N PHE A 50 7.84 0.59 -2.21
CA PHE A 50 8.55 -0.68 -1.99
C PHE A 50 9.93 -0.44 -1.38
N ASP A 51 10.10 -0.80 -0.11
CA ASP A 51 11.35 -0.66 0.65
C ASP A 51 12.45 -1.61 0.12
N VAL A 52 13.54 -1.08 -0.40
CA VAL A 52 14.65 -1.87 -0.96
C VAL A 52 15.42 -2.65 0.11
N LYS A 53 15.50 -2.12 1.33
CA LYS A 53 16.26 -2.72 2.42
C LYS A 53 15.59 -3.96 3.01
N ASN A 54 14.28 -3.88 3.22
CA ASN A 54 13.51 -4.88 3.96
C ASN A 54 12.61 -5.76 3.07
N ASN A 55 12.56 -5.50 1.76
CA ASN A 55 11.77 -6.28 0.81
C ASN A 55 12.67 -6.95 -0.24
N ASP A 56 12.94 -8.24 -0.07
CA ASP A 56 13.74 -9.02 -1.02
C ASP A 56 13.11 -9.09 -2.41
N SER A 57 11.78 -9.10 -2.52
CA SER A 57 11.09 -9.08 -3.81
C SER A 57 11.29 -7.75 -4.53
N ALA A 58 11.39 -6.63 -3.81
CA ALA A 58 11.70 -5.32 -4.40
C ALA A 58 13.13 -5.27 -4.95
N LYS A 59 14.11 -5.83 -4.22
CA LYS A 59 15.50 -5.96 -4.71
C LYS A 59 15.58 -6.82 -5.97
N LYS A 60 14.95 -7.99 -5.94
CA LYS A 60 14.92 -8.90 -7.11
C LYS A 60 14.25 -8.23 -8.30
N PHE A 61 13.16 -7.50 -8.09
CA PHE A 61 12.52 -6.74 -9.17
C PHE A 61 13.50 -5.74 -9.80
N LEU A 62 14.22 -4.95 -9.00
CA LEU A 62 15.20 -3.99 -9.53
C LEU A 62 16.30 -4.69 -10.34
N GLN A 63 16.80 -5.83 -9.87
CA GLN A 63 17.85 -6.59 -10.55
C GLN A 63 17.34 -7.27 -11.83
N GLU A 64 16.19 -7.94 -11.78
CA GLU A 64 15.68 -8.80 -12.85
C GLU A 64 14.85 -8.04 -13.90
N LYS A 65 14.28 -6.87 -13.56
CA LYS A 65 13.36 -6.11 -14.41
C LYS A 65 13.82 -4.69 -14.70
N CYS A 66 14.75 -4.15 -13.92
CA CYS A 66 15.27 -2.79 -14.10
C CYS A 66 16.80 -2.76 -14.30
N ASP A 67 17.41 -3.91 -14.57
CA ASP A 67 18.83 -4.08 -14.85
C ASP A 67 19.78 -3.53 -13.77
N PHE A 68 19.33 -3.39 -12.51
CA PHE A 68 20.18 -2.94 -11.40
C PHE A 68 21.25 -3.98 -11.09
N SER A 69 22.51 -3.54 -11.02
CA SER A 69 23.61 -4.40 -10.60
C SER A 69 23.64 -4.57 -9.07
N ASP A 70 24.38 -5.57 -8.59
CA ASP A 70 24.62 -5.72 -7.15
C ASP A 70 25.28 -4.47 -6.54
N SER A 71 26.12 -3.78 -7.31
CA SER A 71 26.72 -2.51 -6.88
C SER A 71 25.67 -1.41 -6.71
N ASP A 72 24.71 -1.30 -7.64
CA ASP A 72 23.61 -0.34 -7.55
C ASP A 72 22.74 -0.61 -6.31
N ILE A 73 22.40 -1.87 -6.08
CA ILE A 73 21.62 -2.29 -4.89
C ILE A 73 22.41 -1.98 -3.61
N ASN A 74 23.71 -2.28 -3.56
CA ASN A 74 24.54 -2.01 -2.39
C ASN A 74 24.60 -0.51 -2.07
N ARG A 75 24.64 0.37 -3.06
CA ARG A 75 24.55 1.83 -2.84
C ARG A 75 23.25 2.23 -2.16
N LEU A 76 22.12 1.68 -2.60
CA LEU A 76 20.82 1.92 -1.97
C LEU A 76 20.77 1.39 -0.52
N LEU A 77 21.35 0.21 -0.27
CA LEU A 77 21.39 -0.39 1.07
C LEU A 77 22.31 0.38 2.03
N GLN A 78 23.39 0.97 1.52
CA GLN A 78 24.31 1.81 2.28
C GLN A 78 23.83 3.25 2.45
N LEU A 79 22.66 3.58 1.88
CA LEU A 79 22.08 4.93 1.91
C LEU A 79 23.03 5.97 1.29
N ASP A 80 23.67 5.61 0.16
CA ASP A 80 24.44 6.55 -0.65
C ASP A 80 23.58 7.79 -0.95
N LYS A 81 24.13 8.98 -0.72
CA LYS A 81 23.38 10.23 -0.86
C LYS A 81 23.23 10.64 -2.32
N ASP A 82 24.16 10.24 -3.17
CA ASP A 82 24.07 10.50 -4.61
C ASP A 82 23.49 9.27 -5.30
N VAL A 83 22.20 9.37 -5.63
CA VAL A 83 21.44 8.34 -6.37
C VAL A 83 20.80 8.93 -7.62
N LEU A 84 21.32 10.05 -8.13
CA LEU A 84 20.75 10.71 -9.32
C LEU A 84 20.82 9.81 -10.56
N ASP A 85 21.93 9.10 -10.74
CA ASP A 85 22.13 8.11 -11.79
C ASP A 85 21.16 6.93 -11.64
N LEU A 86 20.98 6.42 -10.41
CA LEU A 86 20.05 5.34 -10.11
C LEU A 86 18.59 5.75 -10.35
N ASN A 87 18.24 7.01 -10.06
CA ASN A 87 16.94 7.58 -10.40
C ASN A 87 16.73 7.67 -11.93
N GLY A 88 17.77 8.05 -12.66
CA GLY A 88 17.76 8.03 -14.13
C GLY A 88 17.41 6.64 -14.64
N LYS A 89 18.16 5.63 -14.20
CA LYS A 89 17.95 4.22 -14.53
C LYS A 89 16.54 3.75 -14.18
N LEU A 90 16.08 3.95 -12.94
CA LEU A 90 14.74 3.54 -12.52
C LEU A 90 13.64 4.17 -13.41
N SER A 91 13.84 5.41 -13.85
CA SER A 91 12.88 6.13 -14.69
C SER A 91 12.77 5.61 -16.13
N GLU A 92 13.67 4.74 -16.58
CA GLU A 92 13.58 4.05 -17.87
C GLU A 92 12.60 2.87 -17.81
N HIS A 93 12.29 2.35 -16.62
CA HIS A 93 11.46 1.16 -16.39
C HIS A 93 10.06 1.48 -15.83
N LYS A 94 9.44 2.58 -16.29
CA LYS A 94 8.14 3.05 -15.77
C LYS A 94 7.03 2.01 -15.92
N LYS A 95 7.03 1.28 -17.03
CA LYS A 95 6.00 0.29 -17.34
C LYS A 95 6.07 -0.88 -16.36
N GLU A 96 7.28 -1.37 -16.09
CA GLU A 96 7.53 -2.46 -15.16
C GLU A 96 7.14 -2.04 -13.74
N ILE A 97 7.42 -0.79 -13.33
CA ILE A 97 7.03 -0.24 -12.03
C ILE A 97 5.50 -0.12 -11.92
N ASP A 98 4.82 0.38 -12.95
CA ASP A 98 3.37 0.47 -13.01
C ASP A 98 2.71 -0.93 -12.92
N GLU A 99 3.31 -1.92 -13.58
CA GLU A 99 2.87 -3.32 -13.49
C GLU A 99 3.09 -3.90 -12.10
N LEU A 100 4.23 -3.62 -11.46
CA LEU A 100 4.52 -4.05 -10.09
C LEU A 100 3.51 -3.46 -9.09
N ASP A 101 3.25 -2.15 -9.15
CA ASP A 101 2.23 -1.47 -8.34
C ASP A 101 0.86 -2.15 -8.55
N LEU A 102 0.47 -2.39 -9.80
CA LEU A 102 -0.82 -3.02 -10.11
C LEU A 102 -0.94 -4.43 -9.53
N GLN A 103 0.12 -5.25 -9.62
CA GLN A 103 0.14 -6.60 -9.05
C GLN A 103 0.08 -6.57 -7.51
N HIS A 104 0.75 -5.60 -6.89
CA HIS A 104 0.70 -5.42 -5.45
C HIS A 104 -0.72 -5.08 -4.98
N ILE A 105 -1.41 -4.14 -5.64
CA ILE A 105 -2.82 -3.83 -5.33
C ILE A 105 -3.72 -5.06 -5.52
N LYS A 106 -3.55 -5.82 -6.60
CA LYS A 106 -4.31 -7.07 -6.83
C LYS A 106 -4.08 -8.08 -5.70
N SER A 107 -2.84 -8.22 -5.23
CA SER A 107 -2.50 -9.10 -4.12
C SER A 107 -3.24 -8.70 -2.85
N MET A 108 -3.25 -7.40 -2.51
CA MET A 108 -3.98 -6.90 -1.34
C MET A 108 -5.49 -7.10 -1.45
N ILE A 109 -6.08 -6.82 -2.62
CA ILE A 109 -7.50 -7.10 -2.89
C ILE A 109 -7.79 -8.59 -2.69
N ASN A 110 -7.00 -9.46 -3.32
CA ASN A 110 -7.16 -10.91 -3.20
C ASN A 110 -7.03 -11.40 -1.75
N HIS A 111 -6.15 -10.79 -0.97
CA HIS A 111 -6.00 -11.10 0.45
C HIS A 111 -7.27 -10.75 1.24
N VAL A 112 -7.79 -9.53 1.09
CA VAL A 112 -9.02 -9.10 1.79
C VAL A 112 -10.22 -9.97 1.37
N VAL A 113 -10.31 -10.34 0.09
CA VAL A 113 -11.38 -11.18 -0.45
C VAL A 113 -11.40 -12.60 0.12
N ARG A 114 -10.22 -13.14 0.49
CA ARG A 114 -10.10 -14.47 1.10
C ARG A 114 -10.54 -14.53 2.57
N LEU A 115 -10.84 -13.38 3.17
CA LEU A 115 -11.36 -13.34 4.53
C LEU A 115 -12.79 -13.89 4.58
N GLU A 116 -12.98 -14.94 5.38
CA GLU A 116 -14.27 -15.57 5.56
C GLU A 116 -15.10 -14.86 6.64
N GLY A 117 -16.42 -14.78 6.45
CA GLY A 117 -17.33 -14.20 7.45
C GLY A 117 -17.23 -12.67 7.54
N LEU A 118 -16.82 -12.00 6.45
CA LEU A 118 -16.91 -10.55 6.36
C LEU A 118 -18.38 -10.08 6.38
N PRO A 119 -18.66 -8.93 7.03
CA PRO A 119 -19.99 -8.33 7.05
C PRO A 119 -20.38 -7.80 5.66
N GLU A 120 -21.65 -7.45 5.48
CA GLU A 120 -22.06 -6.68 4.32
C GLU A 120 -21.39 -5.30 4.33
N MET A 121 -20.99 -4.82 3.15
CA MET A 121 -20.37 -3.50 3.02
C MET A 121 -20.58 -2.93 1.61
N ASN A 122 -20.15 -1.69 1.39
CA ASN A 122 -20.03 -1.11 0.06
C ASN A 122 -18.55 -1.08 -0.39
N GLU A 123 -18.29 -0.76 -1.65
CA GLU A 123 -16.93 -0.76 -2.21
C GLU A 123 -16.03 0.29 -1.53
N LYS A 124 -16.58 1.42 -1.04
CA LYS A 124 -15.80 2.40 -0.26
C LYS A 124 -15.22 1.80 1.02
N VAL A 125 -16.05 1.09 1.79
CA VAL A 125 -15.63 0.38 3.02
C VAL A 125 -14.63 -0.72 2.70
N PHE A 126 -14.81 -1.41 1.57
CA PHE A 126 -13.83 -2.40 1.10
C PHE A 126 -12.45 -1.77 0.84
N ILE A 127 -12.38 -0.58 0.26
CA ILE A 127 -11.11 0.13 0.05
C ILE A 127 -10.46 0.52 1.38
N HIS A 128 -11.23 0.90 2.41
CA HIS A 128 -10.69 1.08 3.77
C HIS A 128 -10.07 -0.20 4.33
N LEU A 129 -10.61 -1.38 4.00
CA LEU A 129 -10.00 -2.66 4.40
C LEU A 129 -8.71 -2.97 3.63
N VAL A 130 -8.66 -2.63 2.33
CA VAL A 130 -7.42 -2.74 1.54
C VAL A 130 -6.35 -1.80 2.10
N ASP A 131 -6.69 -0.55 2.41
CA ASP A 131 -5.78 0.41 3.07
C ASP A 131 -5.33 -0.08 4.46
N TYR A 132 -6.26 -0.65 5.24
CA TYR A 132 -5.93 -1.26 6.53
C TYR A 132 -4.94 -2.41 6.35
N HIS A 133 -5.12 -3.28 5.35
CA HIS A 133 -4.18 -4.35 5.09
C HIS A 133 -2.80 -3.80 4.69
N ASN A 134 -2.75 -2.76 3.85
CA ASN A 134 -1.50 -2.09 3.49
C ASN A 134 -0.75 -1.53 4.71
N GLN A 135 -1.47 -0.90 5.64
CA GLN A 135 -0.87 -0.23 6.80
C GLN A 135 -0.53 -1.19 7.95
N PHE A 136 -1.36 -2.21 8.18
CA PHE A 136 -1.32 -3.03 9.40
C PHE A 136 -1.19 -4.53 9.16
N ASN A 137 -1.07 -4.97 7.91
CA ASN A 137 -1.05 -6.38 7.52
C ASN A 137 -2.24 -7.15 8.13
N LEU A 138 -3.44 -6.94 7.58
CA LEU A 138 -4.68 -7.58 8.01
C LEU A 138 -4.55 -9.11 8.10
N ALA A 139 -4.35 -9.67 9.28
CA ALA A 139 -4.19 -11.11 9.44
C ALA A 139 -5.53 -11.86 9.42
N ILE A 140 -5.54 -13.04 8.78
CA ILE A 140 -6.67 -13.98 8.90
C ILE A 140 -6.81 -14.37 10.37
N ASN A 141 -8.00 -14.14 10.92
CA ASN A 141 -8.34 -14.33 12.34
C ASN A 141 -7.55 -13.43 13.31
N GLY A 142 -6.91 -12.38 12.79
CA GLY A 142 -6.36 -11.28 13.57
C GLY A 142 -7.45 -10.41 14.20
N LYS A 143 -7.02 -9.40 14.97
CA LYS A 143 -7.93 -8.53 15.74
C LYS A 143 -9.00 -7.86 14.87
N MET A 144 -8.60 -7.23 13.78
CA MET A 144 -9.54 -6.59 12.84
C MET A 144 -10.48 -7.61 12.19
N HIS A 145 -9.98 -8.78 11.75
CA HIS A 145 -10.83 -9.80 11.16
C HIS A 145 -11.89 -10.33 12.14
N LYS A 146 -11.49 -10.57 13.40
CA LYS A 146 -12.42 -10.97 14.47
C LYS A 146 -13.46 -9.89 14.75
N TYR A 147 -13.05 -8.61 14.78
CA TYR A 147 -13.97 -7.49 14.94
C TYR A 147 -14.97 -7.38 13.78
N LEU A 148 -14.53 -7.52 12.53
CA LEU A 148 -15.41 -7.49 11.37
C LEU A 148 -16.50 -8.57 11.44
N LYS A 149 -16.16 -9.76 11.93
CA LYS A 149 -17.10 -10.88 12.14
C LYS A 149 -18.19 -10.58 13.18
N THR A 150 -18.01 -9.60 14.06
CA THR A 150 -19.06 -9.20 15.01
C THR A 150 -20.07 -8.23 14.42
N LEU A 151 -19.79 -7.67 13.23
CA LEU A 151 -20.66 -6.71 12.56
C LEU A 151 -21.62 -7.44 11.62
N LYS A 152 -22.84 -6.89 11.48
CA LYS A 152 -23.75 -7.29 10.39
C LYS A 152 -23.45 -6.50 9.11
N ILE A 153 -23.26 -5.19 9.27
CA ILE A 153 -22.92 -4.25 8.21
C ILE A 153 -21.72 -3.44 8.69
N ALA A 154 -20.67 -3.34 7.88
CA ALA A 154 -19.51 -2.50 8.17
C ALA A 154 -19.64 -1.13 7.48
N THR A 155 -19.21 -0.09 8.19
CA THR A 155 -19.08 1.28 7.68
C THR A 155 -17.63 1.77 7.72
N SER A 156 -17.33 2.86 7.01
CA SER A 156 -15.98 3.45 7.01
C SER A 156 -15.59 3.88 8.43
N GLU A 157 -16.56 4.36 9.22
CA GLU A 157 -16.36 4.80 10.60
C GLU A 157 -16.03 3.63 11.53
N ASN A 158 -16.56 2.42 11.29
CA ASN A 158 -16.14 1.23 12.05
C ASN A 158 -14.64 0.98 11.85
N ILE A 159 -14.16 1.08 10.62
CA ILE A 159 -12.75 0.86 10.30
C ILE A 159 -11.86 1.97 10.90
N LEU A 160 -12.29 3.23 10.78
CA LEU A 160 -11.59 4.37 11.37
C LEU A 160 -11.44 4.23 12.89
N LYS A 161 -12.55 3.96 13.61
CA LYS A 161 -12.54 3.80 15.07
C LYS A 161 -11.59 2.67 15.47
N PHE A 162 -11.67 1.52 14.79
CA PHE A 162 -10.77 0.41 15.05
C PHE A 162 -9.30 0.78 14.82
N LYS A 163 -8.97 1.51 13.73
CA LYS A 163 -7.60 1.99 13.47
C LYS A 163 -7.08 2.89 14.60
N LEU A 164 -7.91 3.82 15.09
CA LEU A 164 -7.54 4.77 16.15
C LEU A 164 -7.29 4.11 17.51
N GLU A 165 -7.81 2.91 17.74
CA GLU A 165 -7.55 2.13 18.97
C GLU A 165 -6.28 1.27 18.88
N THR A 166 -5.66 1.16 17.69
CA THR A 166 -4.37 0.47 17.56
C THR A 166 -3.24 1.32 18.15
N LYS A 167 -2.12 0.68 18.52
CA LYS A 167 -0.92 1.40 19.00
C LYS A 167 -0.53 2.55 18.05
N TRP A 168 -0.46 2.27 16.74
CA TRP A 168 -0.15 3.28 15.73
C TRP A 168 -1.22 4.37 15.65
N GLY A 169 -2.51 4.03 15.75
CA GLY A 169 -3.58 5.01 15.73
C GLY A 169 -3.56 5.96 16.92
N ILE A 170 -3.11 5.48 18.10
CA ILE A 170 -2.91 6.30 19.29
C ILE A 170 -1.69 7.22 19.13
N GLU A 171 -0.59 6.69 18.58
CA GLU A 171 0.67 7.43 18.39
C GLU A 171 0.62 8.42 17.20
N HIS A 172 -0.14 8.08 16.16
CA HIS A 172 -0.22 8.82 14.89
C HIS A 172 -1.68 9.01 14.40
N PRO A 173 -2.58 9.59 15.21
CA PRO A 173 -4.00 9.74 14.86
C PRO A 173 -4.21 10.62 13.62
N THR A 174 -3.36 11.63 13.43
CA THR A 174 -3.42 12.55 12.28
C THR A 174 -3.19 11.82 10.96
N ASP A 175 -2.26 10.85 10.93
CA ASP A 175 -2.03 10.02 9.74
C ASP A 175 -3.25 9.14 9.44
N VAL A 176 -3.77 8.45 10.46
CA VAL A 176 -4.96 7.59 10.30
C VAL A 176 -6.16 8.39 9.76
N ILE A 177 -6.42 9.58 10.32
CA ILE A 177 -7.50 10.47 9.90
C ILE A 177 -7.27 11.01 8.48
N ARG A 178 -6.02 11.38 8.14
CA ARG A 178 -5.66 11.83 6.79
C ARG A 178 -5.94 10.73 5.75
N ARG A 179 -5.49 9.49 6.00
CA ARG A 179 -5.71 8.35 5.11
C ARG A 179 -7.20 8.07 4.91
N TYR A 180 -7.96 8.12 6.00
CA TYR A 180 -9.41 8.00 5.96
C TYR A 180 -10.05 9.07 5.06
N ASN A 181 -9.71 10.35 5.30
CA ASN A 181 -10.25 11.47 4.54
C ASN A 181 -9.88 11.42 3.05
N ASN A 182 -8.67 10.95 2.72
CA ASN A 182 -8.26 10.77 1.33
C ASN A 182 -9.17 9.77 0.61
N ILE A 183 -9.50 8.64 1.24
CA ILE A 183 -10.42 7.65 0.67
C ILE A 183 -11.82 8.26 0.54
N GLU A 184 -12.34 8.87 1.61
CA GLU A 184 -13.70 9.42 1.62
C GLU A 184 -13.92 10.54 0.57
N LYS A 185 -12.90 11.35 0.29
CA LYS A 185 -12.99 12.46 -0.67
C LYS A 185 -12.77 12.07 -2.13
N ASN A 186 -12.10 10.95 -2.40
CA ASN A 186 -11.66 10.56 -3.75
C ASN A 186 -12.27 9.23 -4.22
N TYR A 187 -13.25 8.72 -3.48
CA TYR A 187 -13.99 7.52 -3.82
C TYR A 187 -15.20 7.81 -4.72
#